data_AF-A0A0C9THG8-F1
#
_entry.id   AF-A0A0C9THG8-F1
#
_cell.length_a   1.000
_cell.length_b   1.000
_cell.length_c   1.000
_cell.angle_alpha   90.00
_cell.angle_beta   90.00
_cell.angle_gamma   90.00
#
_symmetry.space_group_name_H-M   'P 1'
#
loop_
_entity.id
_entity.type
_entity.pdbx_description
1 polymer ?
#
loop_
_entity_poly.entity_id
_entity_poly.type
_entity_poly.pdbx_seq_one_letter_code
_entity_poly.pdbx_strand_id
1 'polypeptide(L)'
;MKYLFFALAAAFIPTVFAHGWVSHITVDGTDYPGPPVATGAKDEPQVPRSPIRQLADNMRVGNLSSTEMACGRGSPGPANQVIDVIPGAKVTYAYKNIPNPETGGKTTWIHKLGPVSLYIASCSANCDPASATWYKIGQLGFKDADNWYEGDLYNGQTLSFQLPDSLPQGDYLLRSEIIAIHTSPGEIYPACTQIHFTSDGSLIVSPSNGVKFPGAYTGDEPGFKTFSINSGVDATNYVFPGPPLSNIAKGNEVSLNGGSLAISGQNVNASNNNSPSPPAAASSSAAAVVTPAAVPTPAAAFSSPNTTVASGKTCKRRRSNVPRVPQPELNRHRKARRRLSGRL
;
A
#
# COMPACT_ATOMS: atom_id res chain seq x y z
N MET A 1 -46.53 35.81 -38.49
CA MET A 1 -46.16 34.91 -37.38
C MET A 1 -45.48 33.68 -37.96
N LYS A 2 -44.14 33.61 -37.93
CA LYS A 2 -43.37 32.40 -38.27
C LYS A 2 -42.53 32.08 -37.03
N TYR A 3 -42.95 31.07 -36.28
CA TYR A 3 -42.23 30.61 -35.10
C TYR A 3 -41.03 29.78 -35.55
N LEU A 4 -39.83 30.30 -35.29
CA LEU A 4 -38.57 29.57 -35.46
C LEU A 4 -38.41 28.63 -34.26
N PHE A 5 -38.63 27.34 -34.45
CA PHE A 5 -38.32 26.33 -33.44
C PHE A 5 -36.80 26.11 -33.41
N PHE A 6 -36.13 26.66 -32.39
CA PHE A 6 -34.77 26.25 -32.05
C PHE A 6 -34.84 24.89 -31.34
N ALA A 7 -34.49 23.83 -32.05
CA ALA A 7 -34.26 22.52 -31.44
C ALA A 7 -32.94 22.58 -30.66
N LEU A 8 -33.03 22.63 -29.34
CA LEU A 8 -31.88 22.51 -28.44
C LEU A 8 -31.44 21.03 -28.44
N ALA A 9 -30.51 20.67 -29.31
CA ALA A 9 -29.87 19.36 -29.27
C ALA A 9 -28.98 19.31 -28.02
N ALA A 10 -29.48 18.67 -26.95
CA ALA A 10 -28.67 18.33 -25.79
C ALA A 10 -27.62 17.29 -26.22
N ALA A 11 -26.38 17.74 -26.44
CA ALA A 11 -25.25 16.84 -26.64
C ALA A 11 -25.01 16.07 -25.33
N PHE A 12 -25.48 14.81 -25.28
CA PHE A 12 -25.00 13.86 -24.28
C PHE A 12 -23.53 13.60 -24.58
N ILE A 13 -22.64 14.24 -23.84
CA ILE A 13 -21.22 13.88 -23.83
C ILE A 13 -21.15 12.53 -23.12
N PRO A 14 -20.78 11.42 -23.79
CA PRO A 14 -20.48 10.20 -23.08
C PRO A 14 -19.27 10.49 -22.18
N THR A 15 -19.50 10.49 -20.87
CA THR A 15 -18.43 10.51 -19.89
C THR A 15 -17.82 9.11 -19.89
N VAL A 16 -16.58 9.03 -20.36
CA VAL A 16 -15.76 7.82 -20.45
C VAL A 16 -15.45 7.37 -19.01
N PHE A 17 -16.11 6.30 -18.54
CA PHE A 17 -15.99 5.77 -17.18
C PHE A 17 -15.47 4.32 -17.22
N ALA A 18 -14.24 4.08 -16.74
CA ALA A 18 -13.73 2.83 -16.14
C ALA A 18 -12.20 2.66 -16.36
N HIS A 19 -11.39 2.60 -15.29
CA HIS A 19 -9.95 2.24 -15.39
C HIS A 19 -9.43 1.46 -14.16
N GLY A 20 -9.80 0.18 -14.11
CA GLY A 20 -9.18 -0.90 -13.34
C GLY A 20 -8.98 -0.85 -11.80
N TRP A 21 -8.67 -2.03 -11.26
CA TRP A 21 -8.45 -2.29 -9.84
C TRP A 21 -7.61 -3.56 -9.63
N VAL A 22 -7.08 -3.75 -8.43
CA VAL A 22 -6.43 -5.01 -8.02
C VAL A 22 -7.51 -6.09 -7.87
N SER A 23 -7.47 -7.07 -8.77
CA SER A 23 -8.44 -8.18 -8.78
C SER A 23 -8.00 -9.38 -7.96
N HIS A 24 -6.70 -9.60 -7.81
CA HIS A 24 -6.12 -10.73 -7.08
C HIS A 24 -4.77 -10.32 -6.49
N ILE A 25 -4.42 -10.95 -5.37
CA ILE A 25 -3.07 -10.97 -4.84
C ILE A 25 -2.65 -12.41 -4.57
N THR A 26 -1.42 -12.76 -4.96
CA THR A 26 -0.79 -14.03 -4.60
C THR A 26 0.31 -13.75 -3.58
N VAL A 27 0.36 -14.50 -2.49
CA VAL A 27 1.44 -14.43 -1.49
C VAL A 27 2.09 -15.80 -1.32
N ASP A 28 3.38 -15.88 -1.64
CA ASP A 28 4.17 -17.13 -1.65
C ASP A 28 3.46 -18.31 -2.35
N GLY A 29 2.80 -18.01 -3.48
CA GLY A 29 2.08 -18.98 -4.29
C GLY A 29 0.64 -19.27 -3.83
N THR A 30 0.18 -18.66 -2.74
CA THR A 30 -1.22 -18.74 -2.28
C THR A 30 -2.04 -17.60 -2.87
N ASP A 31 -3.08 -17.93 -3.64
CA ASP A 31 -3.96 -16.95 -4.28
C ASP A 31 -5.08 -16.46 -3.35
N TYR A 32 -5.29 -15.16 -3.36
CA TYR A 32 -6.40 -14.50 -2.66
C TYR A 32 -7.20 -13.66 -3.67
N PRO A 33 -8.48 -13.99 -3.91
CA PRO A 33 -9.33 -13.20 -4.78
C PRO A 33 -9.63 -11.85 -4.15
N GLY A 34 -9.58 -10.79 -4.96
CA GLY A 34 -10.02 -9.46 -4.59
C GLY A 34 -11.53 -9.28 -4.80
N PRO A 35 -12.14 -8.28 -4.13
CA PRO A 35 -13.52 -7.94 -4.36
C PRO A 35 -13.71 -7.31 -5.75
N PRO A 36 -14.90 -7.44 -6.36
CA PRO A 36 -15.27 -6.52 -7.44
C PRO A 36 -15.34 -5.08 -6.90
N VAL A 37 -15.24 -4.07 -7.76
CA VAL A 37 -15.56 -2.70 -7.32
C VAL A 37 -17.04 -2.57 -6.98
N ALA A 38 -17.37 -1.73 -6.00
CA ALA A 38 -18.71 -1.59 -5.47
C ALA A 38 -19.63 -0.80 -6.42
N THR A 39 -20.21 -1.48 -7.40
CA THR A 39 -21.09 -0.87 -8.40
C THR A 39 -22.43 -0.39 -7.83
N GLY A 40 -22.82 -0.85 -6.63
CA GLY A 40 -24.13 -0.55 -6.04
C GLY A 40 -25.29 -1.21 -6.78
N ALA A 41 -25.00 -2.12 -7.72
CA ALA A 41 -26.00 -2.90 -8.43
C ALA A 41 -26.70 -3.87 -7.48
N LYS A 42 -28.02 -4.06 -7.66
CA LYS A 42 -28.82 -4.98 -6.82
C LYS A 42 -28.34 -6.45 -6.90
N ASP A 43 -27.67 -6.79 -8.00
CA ASP A 43 -27.13 -8.12 -8.27
C ASP A 43 -25.59 -8.14 -8.26
N GLU A 44 -24.97 -7.26 -7.45
CA GLU A 44 -23.52 -7.22 -7.34
C GLU A 44 -22.98 -8.59 -6.89
N PRO A 45 -21.91 -9.11 -7.54
CA PRO A 45 -21.31 -10.38 -7.14
C PRO A 45 -20.96 -10.37 -5.66
N GLN A 46 -21.20 -11.49 -4.97
CA GLN A 46 -20.83 -11.64 -3.57
C GLN A 46 -19.35 -11.31 -3.37
N VAL A 47 -19.06 -10.47 -2.39
CA VAL A 47 -17.69 -10.11 -2.02
C VAL A 47 -17.00 -11.35 -1.45
N PRO A 48 -15.93 -11.86 -2.08
CA PRO A 48 -15.20 -13.00 -1.55
C PRO A 48 -14.50 -12.62 -0.24
N ARG A 49 -14.05 -13.64 0.50
CA ARG A 49 -13.06 -13.42 1.56
C ARG A 49 -11.77 -12.94 0.90
N SER A 50 -11.31 -11.75 1.25
CA SER A 50 -10.27 -11.01 0.55
C SER A 50 -9.47 -10.13 1.51
N PRO A 51 -8.13 -10.09 1.39
CA PRO A 51 -7.31 -9.12 2.11
C PRO A 51 -7.27 -7.75 1.42
N ILE A 52 -7.77 -7.64 0.18
CA ILE A 52 -7.83 -6.40 -0.60
C ILE A 52 -9.08 -5.60 -0.19
N ARG A 53 -8.89 -4.30 0.07
CA ARG A 53 -9.99 -3.37 0.40
C ARG A 53 -10.83 -3.06 -0.85
N GLN A 54 -12.15 -3.16 -0.73
CA GLN A 54 -13.07 -2.99 -1.86
C GLN A 54 -13.22 -1.51 -2.26
N LEU A 55 -12.82 -1.17 -3.49
CA LEU A 55 -12.99 0.17 -4.04
C LEU A 55 -14.45 0.48 -4.36
N ALA A 56 -14.85 1.74 -4.25
CA ALA A 56 -16.20 2.18 -4.64
C ALA A 56 -16.44 2.15 -6.16
N ASP A 57 -15.40 2.43 -6.95
CA ASP A 57 -15.44 2.34 -8.39
C ASP A 57 -14.02 2.02 -8.90
N ASN A 58 -13.88 1.79 -10.20
CA ASN A 58 -12.59 1.54 -10.84
C ASN A 58 -12.04 2.81 -11.50
N MET A 59 -12.31 4.00 -10.97
CA MET A 59 -11.79 5.24 -11.54
C MET A 59 -10.44 5.63 -10.93
N ARG A 60 -9.73 6.53 -11.61
CA ARG A 60 -8.54 7.16 -11.04
C ARG A 60 -8.91 8.01 -9.83
N VAL A 61 -7.99 8.16 -8.90
CA VAL A 61 -8.09 9.20 -7.88
C VAL A 61 -7.69 10.54 -8.51
N GLY A 62 -8.68 11.42 -8.70
CA GLY A 62 -8.46 12.70 -9.41
C GLY A 62 -8.00 13.87 -8.53
N ASN A 63 -8.22 13.81 -7.21
CA ASN A 63 -7.86 14.88 -6.29
C ASN A 63 -6.72 14.42 -5.36
N LEU A 64 -5.53 14.98 -5.54
CA LEU A 64 -4.32 14.62 -4.78
C LEU A 64 -4.39 14.96 -3.29
N SER A 65 -5.32 15.82 -2.88
CA SER A 65 -5.58 16.16 -1.47
C SER A 65 -6.65 15.28 -0.83
N SER A 66 -7.22 14.32 -1.56
CA SER A 66 -8.27 13.42 -1.08
C SER A 66 -7.71 12.28 -0.22
N THR A 67 -8.46 11.82 0.78
CA THR A 67 -8.17 10.59 1.54
C THR A 67 -8.17 9.34 0.66
N GLU A 68 -8.80 9.40 -0.52
CA GLU A 68 -8.74 8.33 -1.52
C GLU A 68 -7.32 8.05 -2.01
N MET A 69 -6.39 9.00 -1.88
CA MET A 69 -4.99 8.79 -2.26
C MET A 69 -4.33 7.64 -1.50
N ALA A 70 -4.81 7.30 -0.29
CA ALA A 70 -4.22 6.23 0.50
C ALA A 70 -4.56 4.84 -0.05
N CYS A 71 -5.84 4.55 -0.32
CA CYS A 71 -6.31 3.21 -0.68
C CYS A 71 -7.23 3.13 -1.89
N GLY A 72 -7.41 4.22 -2.63
CA GLY A 72 -8.24 4.28 -3.82
C GLY A 72 -9.63 4.85 -3.57
N ARG A 73 -10.46 4.70 -4.60
CA ARG A 73 -11.79 5.30 -4.74
C ARG A 73 -12.74 4.91 -3.61
N GLY A 74 -13.45 5.90 -3.08
CA GLY A 74 -14.36 5.75 -1.96
C GLY A 74 -13.71 5.64 -0.58
N SER A 75 -12.38 5.78 -0.46
CA SER A 75 -11.63 5.65 0.80
C SER A 75 -12.00 4.35 1.55
N PRO A 76 -11.70 3.19 0.96
CA PRO A 76 -12.32 1.94 1.36
C PRO A 76 -11.97 1.53 2.80
N GLY A 77 -12.98 1.01 3.50
CA GLY A 77 -12.84 0.49 4.85
C GLY A 77 -12.00 -0.79 4.93
N PRO A 78 -11.81 -1.36 6.13
CA PRO A 78 -11.05 -2.58 6.31
C PRO A 78 -11.56 -3.75 5.44
N ALA A 79 -10.62 -4.54 4.92
CA ALA A 79 -10.97 -5.77 4.21
C ALA A 79 -11.50 -6.83 5.18
N ASN A 80 -12.25 -7.80 4.67
CA ASN A 80 -12.86 -8.88 5.48
C ASN A 80 -11.89 -10.05 5.77
N GLN A 81 -10.63 -9.90 5.39
CA GLN A 81 -9.53 -10.81 5.71
C GLN A 81 -8.26 -10.02 6.01
N VAL A 82 -7.41 -10.62 6.84
CA VAL A 82 -5.99 -10.31 6.98
C VAL A 82 -5.26 -11.60 6.67
N ILE A 83 -4.19 -11.53 5.89
CA ILE A 83 -3.38 -12.71 5.55
C ILE A 83 -2.11 -12.74 6.40
N ASP A 84 -1.83 -13.90 6.97
CA ASP A 84 -0.59 -14.17 7.66
C ASP A 84 0.53 -14.32 6.63
N VAL A 85 1.62 -13.56 6.81
CA VAL A 85 2.78 -13.56 5.92
C VAL A 85 4.07 -13.64 6.74
N ILE A 86 5.08 -14.30 6.18
CA ILE A 86 6.41 -14.27 6.77
C ILE A 86 7.19 -13.03 6.26
N PRO A 87 8.11 -12.48 7.06
CA PRO A 87 9.04 -11.46 6.57
C PRO A 87 9.79 -11.97 5.34
N GLY A 88 9.95 -11.11 4.33
CA GLY A 88 10.55 -11.51 3.07
C GLY A 88 9.63 -12.32 2.14
N ALA A 89 8.32 -12.44 2.40
CA ALA A 89 7.38 -13.08 1.48
C ALA A 89 7.28 -12.34 0.13
N LYS A 90 7.02 -13.07 -0.96
CA LYS A 90 6.77 -12.50 -2.29
C LYS A 90 5.28 -12.25 -2.46
N VAL A 91 4.91 -11.02 -2.81
CA VAL A 91 3.54 -10.63 -3.16
C VAL A 91 3.42 -10.39 -4.66
N THR A 92 2.32 -10.80 -5.28
CA THR A 92 2.11 -10.64 -6.72
C THR A 92 0.71 -10.10 -6.98
N TYR A 93 0.61 -9.02 -7.74
CA TYR A 93 -0.62 -8.29 -8.01
C TYR A 93 -1.12 -8.54 -9.43
N ALA A 94 -2.42 -8.81 -9.56
CA ALA A 94 -3.11 -8.87 -10.84
C ALA A 94 -4.17 -7.77 -10.92
N TYR A 95 -4.17 -7.01 -12.02
CA TYR A 95 -5.11 -5.92 -12.26
C TYR A 95 -6.12 -6.28 -13.35
N LYS A 96 -7.36 -5.82 -13.19
CA LYS A 96 -8.44 -5.98 -14.17
C LYS A 96 -9.08 -4.65 -14.49
N ASN A 97 -9.90 -4.64 -15.53
CA ASN A 97 -10.80 -3.56 -15.91
C ASN A 97 -12.25 -4.08 -16.03
N ILE A 98 -13.22 -3.16 -15.94
CA ILE A 98 -14.61 -3.45 -16.28
C ILE A 98 -14.72 -3.39 -17.81
N PRO A 99 -15.09 -4.50 -18.48
CA PRO A 99 -15.25 -4.52 -19.93
C PRO A 99 -16.22 -3.45 -20.41
N ASN A 100 -15.81 -2.67 -21.41
CA ASN A 100 -16.67 -1.69 -22.08
C ASN A 100 -16.37 -1.64 -23.59
N PRO A 101 -17.26 -1.05 -24.42
CA PRO A 101 -17.03 -0.98 -25.87
C PRO A 101 -15.75 -0.23 -26.26
N GLU A 102 -15.36 0.79 -25.49
CA GLU A 102 -14.18 1.63 -25.77
C GLU A 102 -12.86 0.85 -25.62
N THR A 103 -12.84 -0.13 -24.73
CA THR A 103 -11.70 -1.03 -24.48
C THR A 103 -11.79 -2.31 -25.32
N GLY A 104 -12.76 -2.42 -26.23
CA GLY A 104 -13.01 -3.63 -27.00
C GLY A 104 -13.45 -4.83 -26.15
N GLY A 105 -14.08 -4.57 -24.99
CA GLY A 105 -14.49 -5.61 -24.04
C GLY A 105 -13.34 -6.21 -23.22
N LYS A 106 -12.18 -5.56 -23.17
CA LYS A 106 -11.00 -6.06 -22.44
C LYS A 106 -11.25 -6.10 -20.93
N THR A 107 -10.98 -7.25 -20.31
CA THR A 107 -11.08 -7.48 -18.86
C THR A 107 -9.76 -7.27 -18.12
N THR A 108 -8.63 -7.23 -18.82
CA THR A 108 -7.30 -6.97 -18.23
C THR A 108 -7.15 -5.48 -17.94
N TRP A 109 -6.06 -5.08 -17.26
CA TRP A 109 -5.63 -3.69 -17.26
C TRP A 109 -5.53 -3.13 -18.69
N ILE A 110 -5.71 -1.81 -18.84
CA ILE A 110 -5.90 -1.17 -20.15
C ILE A 110 -4.89 -0.07 -20.48
N HIS A 111 -4.01 0.29 -19.55
CA HIS A 111 -2.87 1.19 -19.80
C HIS A 111 -1.56 0.40 -19.88
N LYS A 112 -0.53 1.01 -20.48
CA LYS A 112 0.77 0.36 -20.75
C LYS A 112 1.97 1.21 -20.37
N LEU A 113 1.74 2.44 -19.94
CA LEU A 113 2.75 3.48 -19.79
C LEU A 113 2.65 4.06 -18.38
N GLY A 114 3.59 3.72 -17.52
CA GLY A 114 3.62 4.25 -16.17
C GLY A 114 4.31 3.37 -15.13
N PRO A 115 4.79 3.99 -14.04
CA PRO A 115 5.39 3.26 -12.95
C PRO A 115 4.34 2.51 -12.14
N VAL A 116 4.81 1.45 -11.48
CA VAL A 116 4.06 0.76 -10.44
C VAL A 116 4.89 0.82 -9.16
N SER A 117 4.29 1.20 -8.04
CA SER A 117 4.96 1.29 -6.74
C SER A 117 4.23 0.45 -5.70
N LEU A 118 5.01 -0.15 -4.80
CA LEU A 118 4.51 -0.80 -3.59
C LEU A 118 4.99 -0.03 -2.37
N TYR A 119 4.04 0.35 -1.51
CA TYR A 119 4.29 0.95 -0.21
C TYR A 119 3.82 0.03 0.90
N ILE A 120 4.42 0.18 2.08
CA ILE A 120 3.97 -0.46 3.32
C ILE A 120 3.76 0.57 4.42
N ALA A 121 2.79 0.33 5.28
CA ALA A 121 2.58 1.09 6.50
C ALA A 121 2.18 0.16 7.65
N SER A 122 2.72 0.41 8.84
CA SER A 122 2.28 -0.28 10.05
C SER A 122 0.85 0.12 10.39
N CYS A 123 0.01 -0.87 10.67
CA CYS A 123 -1.32 -0.64 11.23
C CYS A 123 -1.23 -0.56 12.76
N SER A 124 -1.69 0.56 13.32
CA SER A 124 -2.18 0.57 14.71
C SER A 124 -3.68 0.26 14.75
N ALA A 125 -4.30 0.30 15.95
CA ALA A 125 -5.73 0.05 16.10
C ALA A 125 -6.56 0.90 15.12
N ASN A 126 -7.36 0.21 14.29
CA ASN A 126 -8.21 0.70 13.19
C ASN A 126 -7.61 0.74 11.78
N CYS A 127 -6.29 0.55 11.59
CA CYS A 127 -5.66 0.52 10.26
C CYS A 127 -6.12 1.69 9.34
N ASP A 128 -6.18 2.92 9.85
CA ASP A 128 -6.59 4.08 9.05
C ASP A 128 -5.50 4.43 8.02
N PRO A 129 -5.75 4.25 6.72
CA PRO A 129 -4.72 4.46 5.70
C PRO A 129 -4.30 5.92 5.54
N ALA A 130 -5.20 6.86 5.79
CA ALA A 130 -4.97 8.28 5.54
C ALA A 130 -4.07 8.92 6.61
N SER A 131 -4.08 8.37 7.84
CA SER A 131 -3.19 8.78 8.92
C SER A 131 -1.90 7.97 8.99
N ALA A 132 -1.81 6.84 8.27
CA ALA A 132 -0.64 5.98 8.26
C ALA A 132 0.61 6.66 7.67
N THR A 133 1.80 6.25 8.13
CA THR A 133 3.08 6.64 7.49
C THR A 133 3.48 5.54 6.53
N TRP A 134 3.64 5.91 5.26
CA TRP A 134 3.91 5.00 4.16
C TRP A 134 5.38 5.03 3.76
N TYR A 135 5.94 3.85 3.51
CA TYR A 135 7.31 3.66 3.09
C TYR A 135 7.34 2.92 1.76
N LYS A 136 8.00 3.46 0.74
CA LYS A 136 8.12 2.80 -0.56
C LYS A 136 9.07 1.61 -0.42
N ILE A 137 8.60 0.40 -0.75
CA ILE A 137 9.35 -0.86 -0.61
C ILE A 137 9.61 -1.56 -1.93
N GLY A 138 9.04 -1.06 -3.03
CA GLY A 138 9.39 -1.47 -4.38
C GLY A 138 8.81 -0.53 -5.42
N GLN A 139 9.44 -0.47 -6.59
CA GLN A 139 8.97 0.28 -7.74
C GLN A 139 9.45 -0.36 -9.06
N LEU A 140 8.56 -0.36 -10.05
CA LEU A 140 8.79 -0.89 -11.39
C LEU A 140 8.51 0.22 -12.40
N GLY A 141 9.47 0.50 -13.28
CA GLY A 141 9.35 1.52 -14.33
C GLY A 141 9.44 0.89 -15.71
N PHE A 142 10.38 1.36 -16.50
CA PHE A 142 10.75 0.71 -17.77
C PHE A 142 11.24 -0.72 -17.53
N LYS A 143 10.68 -1.65 -18.30
CA LYS A 143 11.07 -3.05 -18.39
C LYS A 143 12.21 -3.23 -19.39
N ASP A 144 12.15 -2.50 -20.50
CA ASP A 144 13.18 -2.39 -21.52
C ASP A 144 13.08 -1.00 -22.18
N ALA A 145 13.83 -0.79 -23.27
CA ALA A 145 13.91 0.51 -23.94
C ALA A 145 12.55 1.05 -24.42
N ASP A 146 11.61 0.15 -24.71
CA ASP A 146 10.34 0.48 -25.35
C ASP A 146 9.12 0.17 -24.47
N ASN A 147 9.29 -0.64 -23.42
CA ASN A 147 8.18 -1.19 -22.64
C ASN A 147 8.28 -0.82 -21.15
N TRP A 148 7.13 -0.57 -20.54
CA TRP A 148 6.96 -0.50 -19.09
C TRP A 148 6.49 -1.83 -18.53
N TYR A 149 6.80 -2.10 -17.25
CA TYR A 149 6.20 -3.23 -16.54
C TYR A 149 4.67 -3.14 -16.49
N GLU A 150 4.08 -1.95 -16.48
CA GLU A 150 2.62 -1.81 -16.58
C GLU A 150 2.05 -2.46 -17.86
N GLY A 151 2.81 -2.49 -18.95
CA GLY A 151 2.44 -3.18 -20.19
C GLY A 151 2.24 -4.69 -20.02
N ASP A 152 2.87 -5.32 -19.03
CA ASP A 152 2.64 -6.73 -18.72
C ASP A 152 1.22 -6.94 -18.18
N LEU A 153 0.70 -6.02 -17.35
CA LEU A 153 -0.68 -6.05 -16.87
C LEU A 153 -1.68 -5.90 -18.02
N TYR A 154 -1.37 -5.06 -19.00
CA TYR A 154 -2.18 -4.94 -20.21
C TYR A 154 -2.32 -6.26 -20.98
N ASN A 155 -1.26 -7.06 -20.96
CA ASN A 155 -1.19 -8.38 -21.56
C ASN A 155 -1.74 -9.50 -20.65
N GLY A 156 -2.35 -9.15 -19.52
CA GLY A 156 -2.95 -10.09 -18.58
C GLY A 156 -1.95 -10.82 -17.68
N GLN A 157 -0.71 -10.34 -17.62
CA GLN A 157 0.30 -10.83 -16.68
C GLN A 157 0.15 -10.13 -15.32
N THR A 158 1.05 -10.44 -14.40
CA THR A 158 1.06 -9.95 -13.02
C THR A 158 2.39 -9.30 -12.67
N LEU A 159 2.40 -8.45 -11.65
CA LEU A 159 3.62 -7.80 -11.16
C LEU A 159 3.93 -8.26 -9.73
N SER A 160 5.19 -8.63 -9.49
CA SER A 160 5.63 -9.16 -8.19
C SER A 160 6.51 -8.18 -7.44
N PHE A 161 6.39 -8.20 -6.11
CA PHE A 161 7.23 -7.46 -5.19
C PHE A 161 7.72 -8.33 -4.04
N GLN A 162 8.88 -8.00 -3.47
CA GLN A 162 9.41 -8.64 -2.28
C GLN A 162 9.10 -7.81 -1.05
N LEU A 163 8.48 -8.40 -0.03
CA LEU A 163 8.27 -7.73 1.25
C LEU A 163 9.58 -7.59 2.03
N PRO A 164 9.71 -6.57 2.90
CA PRO A 164 10.84 -6.45 3.81
C PRO A 164 10.99 -7.67 4.70
N ASP A 165 12.24 -8.03 5.03
CA ASP A 165 12.59 -8.98 6.08
C ASP A 165 13.06 -8.28 7.36
N SER A 166 12.84 -6.95 7.45
CA SER A 166 13.43 -6.10 8.47
C SER A 166 12.42 -5.33 9.34
N LEU A 167 11.19 -5.82 9.39
CA LEU A 167 10.08 -5.23 10.14
C LEU A 167 9.68 -6.12 11.32
N PRO A 168 9.15 -5.55 12.41
CA PRO A 168 8.62 -6.32 13.52
C PRO A 168 7.33 -7.06 13.13
N GLN A 169 7.01 -8.11 13.88
CA GLN A 169 5.72 -8.78 13.83
C GLN A 169 4.57 -7.75 13.98
N GLY A 170 3.47 -7.95 13.27
CA GLY A 170 2.28 -7.13 13.45
C GLY A 170 1.46 -6.94 12.18
N ASP A 171 0.43 -6.08 12.29
CA ASP A 171 -0.48 -5.76 11.19
C ASP A 171 0.09 -4.64 10.32
N TYR A 172 -0.04 -4.79 9.00
CA TYR A 172 0.41 -3.81 8.02
C TYR A 172 -0.61 -3.65 6.88
N LEU A 173 -0.56 -2.48 6.25
CA LEU A 173 -1.15 -2.25 4.94
C LEU A 173 -0.06 -2.25 3.88
N LEU A 174 -0.31 -2.98 2.80
CA LEU A 174 0.36 -2.81 1.53
C LEU A 174 -0.47 -1.89 0.65
N ARG A 175 0.16 -0.92 -0.01
CA ARG A 175 -0.47 -0.04 -1.01
C ARG A 175 0.24 -0.24 -2.34
N SER A 176 -0.41 -0.95 -3.25
CA SER A 176 0.02 -1.06 -4.64
C SER A 176 -0.58 0.10 -5.42
N GLU A 177 0.22 0.74 -6.25
CA GLU A 177 -0.17 1.92 -7.01
C GLU A 177 0.34 1.82 -8.44
N ILE A 178 -0.56 2.10 -9.38
CA ILE A 178 -0.20 2.41 -10.77
C ILE A 178 -0.38 3.91 -10.97
N ILE A 179 0.58 4.56 -11.64
CA ILE A 179 0.42 5.92 -12.16
C ILE A 179 0.45 5.82 -13.70
N ALA A 180 -0.72 5.79 -14.33
CA ALA A 180 -0.82 5.68 -15.79
C ALA A 180 -0.57 7.05 -16.43
N ILE A 181 0.59 7.22 -17.07
CA ILE A 181 1.07 8.49 -17.65
C ILE A 181 0.72 8.65 -19.13
N HIS A 182 -0.35 8.02 -19.60
CA HIS A 182 -0.87 8.27 -20.94
C HIS A 182 -1.52 9.69 -21.05
N THR A 183 -1.78 10.32 -19.91
CA THR A 183 -2.14 11.74 -19.76
C THR A 183 -1.10 12.48 -18.93
N SER A 184 -1.19 13.81 -18.89
CA SER A 184 -0.38 14.68 -18.03
C SER A 184 -1.30 15.65 -17.28
N PRO A 185 -1.38 15.61 -15.94
CA PRO A 185 -0.70 14.65 -15.06
C PRO A 185 -1.24 13.22 -15.26
N GLY A 186 -0.43 12.24 -14.88
CA GLY A 186 -0.77 10.82 -14.92
C GLY A 186 -1.93 10.46 -13.98
N GLU A 187 -2.66 9.41 -14.32
CA GLU A 187 -3.83 8.92 -13.60
C GLU A 187 -3.41 7.93 -12.50
N ILE A 188 -3.89 8.12 -11.26
CA ILE A 188 -3.42 7.36 -10.09
C ILE A 188 -4.43 6.30 -9.66
N TYR A 189 -3.96 5.08 -9.44
CA TYR A 189 -4.77 3.92 -9.04
C TYR A 189 -4.15 3.22 -7.83
N PRO A 190 -4.41 3.72 -6.61
CA PRO A 190 -3.99 3.05 -5.39
C PRO A 190 -4.98 1.94 -5.01
N ALA A 191 -4.45 0.86 -4.44
CA ALA A 191 -5.24 -0.21 -3.85
C ALA A 191 -4.51 -0.77 -2.62
N CYS A 192 -5.27 -1.07 -1.56
CA CYS A 192 -4.72 -1.54 -0.30
C CYS A 192 -5.00 -3.02 -0.03
N THR A 193 -4.02 -3.69 0.57
CA THR A 193 -4.10 -5.08 1.05
C THR A 193 -3.68 -5.16 2.52
N GLN A 194 -4.40 -5.94 3.32
CA GLN A 194 -4.12 -6.13 4.74
C GLN A 194 -3.34 -7.42 4.99
N ILE A 195 -2.20 -7.30 5.67
CA ILE A 195 -1.32 -8.43 5.99
C ILE A 195 -0.97 -8.41 7.49
N HIS A 196 -0.58 -9.57 8.02
CA HIS A 196 -0.01 -9.73 9.36
C HIS A 196 1.35 -10.42 9.22
N PHE A 197 2.45 -9.76 9.57
CA PHE A 197 3.72 -10.46 9.72
C PHE A 197 3.62 -11.39 10.93
N THR A 198 3.85 -12.69 10.74
CA THR A 198 3.69 -13.72 11.79
C THR A 198 4.89 -13.84 12.73
N SER A 199 6.00 -13.20 12.38
CA SER A 199 7.21 -13.16 13.18
C SER A 199 7.92 -11.84 12.96
N ASP A 200 8.85 -11.52 13.86
CA ASP A 200 9.83 -10.49 13.58
C ASP A 200 10.67 -10.88 12.36
N GLY A 201 11.09 -9.86 11.61
CA GLY A 201 12.10 -9.96 10.60
C GLY A 201 13.45 -10.41 11.17
N SER A 202 14.38 -10.79 10.28
CA SER A 202 15.73 -11.21 10.67
C SER A 202 16.54 -10.10 11.35
N LEU A 203 16.16 -8.83 11.10
CA LEU A 203 16.73 -7.66 11.75
C LEU A 203 15.69 -6.53 11.78
N ILE A 204 15.30 -6.02 12.94
CA ILE A 204 14.35 -4.90 13.00
C ILE A 204 15.10 -3.58 12.72
N VAL A 205 14.67 -2.85 11.68
CA VAL A 205 15.23 -1.56 11.29
C VAL A 205 14.12 -0.50 11.22
N SER A 206 14.41 0.70 11.72
CA SER A 206 13.51 1.85 11.56
C SER A 206 13.45 2.29 10.09
N PRO A 207 12.26 2.33 9.46
CA PRO A 207 12.14 2.69 8.05
C PRO A 207 12.44 4.18 7.79
N SER A 208 13.18 4.46 6.72
CA SER A 208 13.48 5.81 6.22
C SER A 208 12.48 6.25 5.14
N ASN A 209 12.45 7.56 4.82
CA ASN A 209 11.69 8.13 3.70
C ASN A 209 10.16 7.99 3.82
N GLY A 210 9.63 8.11 5.04
CA GLY A 210 8.19 8.03 5.30
C GLY A 210 7.40 9.22 4.75
N VAL A 211 6.25 8.95 4.15
CA VAL A 211 5.33 9.96 3.59
C VAL A 211 3.88 9.72 4.00
N LYS A 212 2.99 10.65 3.66
CA LYS A 212 1.54 10.57 3.87
C LYS A 212 0.80 10.55 2.53
N PHE A 213 -0.31 9.83 2.49
CA PHE A 213 -1.27 9.89 1.39
C PHE A 213 -2.64 10.29 1.97
N PRO A 214 -3.19 11.47 1.61
CA PRO A 214 -2.64 12.49 0.70
C PRO A 214 -1.41 13.22 1.26
N GLY A 215 -0.69 13.93 0.38
CA GLY A 215 0.45 14.80 0.74
C GLY A 215 1.79 14.44 0.10
N ALA A 216 1.99 13.19 -0.33
CA ALA A 216 3.22 12.77 -0.98
C ALA A 216 3.38 13.28 -2.42
N TYR A 217 2.29 13.70 -3.08
CA TYR A 217 2.28 14.15 -4.46
C TYR A 217 1.75 15.56 -4.62
N THR A 218 2.40 16.33 -5.51
CA THR A 218 1.91 17.63 -5.97
C THR A 218 1.28 17.56 -7.35
N GLY A 219 1.63 16.55 -8.16
CA GLY A 219 1.23 16.39 -9.56
C GLY A 219 2.18 17.06 -10.55
N ASP A 220 3.14 17.86 -10.06
CA ASP A 220 4.14 18.54 -10.87
C ASP A 220 5.44 17.74 -11.03
N GLU A 221 5.56 16.62 -10.32
CA GLU A 221 6.76 15.79 -10.36
C GLU A 221 7.02 15.33 -11.80
N PRO A 222 8.30 15.29 -12.25
CA PRO A 222 8.62 14.89 -13.62
C PRO A 222 8.00 13.55 -14.01
N GLY A 223 7.93 12.59 -13.08
CA GLY A 223 7.35 11.27 -13.29
C GLY A 223 5.84 11.22 -13.53
N PHE A 224 5.08 12.31 -13.34
CA PHE A 224 3.65 12.42 -13.67
C PHE A 224 3.40 12.90 -15.10
N LYS A 225 4.41 13.42 -15.79
CA LYS A 225 4.24 13.93 -17.16
C LYS A 225 4.11 12.76 -18.12
N THR A 226 3.42 12.97 -19.25
CA THR A 226 3.36 11.94 -20.29
C THR A 226 4.75 11.66 -20.84
N PHE A 227 5.23 10.44 -20.63
CA PHE A 227 6.43 9.93 -21.30
C PHE A 227 5.98 9.15 -22.53
N SER A 228 5.92 9.84 -23.67
CA SER A 228 5.87 9.14 -24.96
C SER A 228 7.30 8.86 -25.40
N ILE A 229 7.65 7.59 -25.67
CA ILE A 229 8.96 7.24 -26.25
C ILE A 229 9.21 8.01 -27.56
N ASN A 230 8.15 8.35 -28.30
CA ASN A 230 8.23 9.17 -29.51
C ASN A 230 8.51 10.67 -29.26
N SER A 231 8.54 11.12 -27.99
CA SER A 231 8.95 12.48 -27.62
C SER A 231 10.45 12.60 -27.30
N GLY A 232 11.25 11.55 -27.57
CA GLY A 232 12.70 11.60 -27.41
C GLY A 232 13.17 11.54 -25.96
N VAL A 233 12.36 10.98 -25.06
CA VAL A 233 12.74 10.81 -23.66
C VAL A 233 13.51 9.50 -23.49
N ASP A 234 14.77 9.65 -23.11
CA ASP A 234 15.64 8.55 -22.73
C ASP A 234 15.09 7.86 -21.47
N ALA A 235 14.76 6.58 -21.59
CA ALA A 235 14.27 5.73 -20.51
C ALA A 235 15.22 5.68 -19.31
N THR A 236 16.48 6.08 -19.48
CA THR A 236 17.48 6.20 -18.41
C THR A 236 17.27 7.41 -17.47
N ASN A 237 16.39 8.36 -17.78
CA ASN A 237 16.21 9.57 -16.96
C ASN A 237 14.85 9.64 -16.25
N TYR A 238 14.10 8.54 -16.18
CA TYR A 238 12.82 8.54 -15.50
C TYR A 238 12.97 8.68 -13.98
N VAL A 239 12.31 9.69 -13.41
CA VAL A 239 12.26 9.94 -11.97
C VAL A 239 10.90 9.50 -11.44
N PHE A 240 10.89 8.47 -10.59
CA PHE A 240 9.66 8.01 -9.94
C PHE A 240 9.06 9.10 -9.06
N PRO A 241 7.73 9.31 -9.09
CA PRO A 241 7.05 10.15 -8.12
C PRO A 241 7.17 9.62 -6.69
N GLY A 242 7.03 10.52 -5.71
CA GLY A 242 7.05 10.19 -4.29
C GLY A 242 8.46 10.02 -3.71
N PRO A 243 8.57 9.43 -2.51
CA PRO A 243 9.84 9.31 -1.82
C PRO A 243 10.77 8.31 -2.55
N PRO A 244 12.09 8.37 -2.29
CA PRO A 244 13.00 7.28 -2.63
C PRO A 244 12.57 5.96 -1.96
N LEU A 245 13.13 4.83 -2.40
CA LEU A 245 12.98 3.58 -1.67
C LEU A 245 13.40 3.75 -0.20
N SER A 246 12.65 3.11 0.68
CA SER A 246 13.02 3.01 2.09
C SER A 246 14.20 2.05 2.26
N ASN A 247 15.00 2.25 3.30
CA ASN A 247 16.12 1.37 3.68
C ASN A 247 15.71 -0.09 3.98
N ILE A 248 14.42 -0.37 4.11
CA ILE A 248 13.85 -1.72 4.32
C ILE A 248 13.47 -2.44 3.01
N ALA A 249 13.62 -1.80 1.85
CA ALA A 249 13.25 -2.39 0.55
C ALA A 249 14.21 -3.53 0.15
N LYS A 250 13.69 -4.59 -0.50
CA LYS A 250 14.43 -5.83 -0.79
C LYS A 250 14.74 -6.10 -2.27
N GLY A 251 14.62 -5.11 -3.14
CA GLY A 251 15.20 -5.20 -4.49
C GLY A 251 14.22 -5.27 -5.66
N ASN A 252 13.22 -4.39 -5.69
CA ASN A 252 12.57 -4.05 -6.96
C ASN A 252 12.77 -2.56 -7.23
N GLU A 253 13.97 -2.22 -7.68
CA GLU A 253 14.26 -0.98 -8.38
C GLU A 253 14.61 -1.40 -9.81
N VAL A 254 13.61 -1.47 -10.68
CA VAL A 254 13.84 -1.73 -12.11
C VAL A 254 13.45 -0.48 -12.89
N SER A 255 14.48 0.28 -13.23
CA SER A 255 14.46 1.39 -14.19
C SER A 255 15.75 1.28 -15.00
N LEU A 256 15.71 1.69 -16.27
CA LEU A 256 16.79 1.41 -17.22
C LEU A 256 18.14 2.07 -16.91
N ASN A 257 18.21 2.99 -15.95
CA ASN A 257 19.33 3.16 -15.02
C ASN A 257 19.14 4.45 -14.22
N GLY A 258 19.33 4.39 -12.91
CA GLY A 258 19.35 5.58 -12.06
C GLY A 258 19.59 5.28 -10.58
N GLY A 259 20.45 4.30 -10.27
CA GLY A 259 20.89 3.99 -8.91
C GLY A 259 20.56 2.56 -8.44
N SER A 260 21.61 1.76 -8.32
CA SER A 260 21.74 0.50 -7.57
C SER A 260 20.90 -0.74 -7.97
N LEU A 261 21.49 -1.54 -8.86
CA LEU A 261 21.22 -2.97 -9.00
C LEU A 261 21.56 -3.70 -7.70
N ALA A 262 20.57 -4.28 -7.03
CA ALA A 262 20.76 -5.36 -6.07
C ALA A 262 19.74 -6.47 -6.32
N ILE A 263 20.01 -7.29 -7.33
CA ILE A 263 19.42 -8.63 -7.46
C ILE A 263 20.26 -9.54 -6.57
N SER A 264 19.87 -9.70 -5.30
CA SER A 264 20.47 -10.73 -4.44
C SER A 264 19.74 -12.04 -4.68
N GLY A 265 20.31 -12.87 -5.55
CA GLY A 265 19.72 -14.15 -5.92
C GLY A 265 20.72 -15.09 -6.58
N GLN A 266 21.99 -15.11 -6.17
CA GLN A 266 22.88 -16.24 -6.46
C GLN A 266 23.86 -16.49 -5.29
N ASN A 267 23.70 -17.65 -4.68
CA ASN A 267 24.68 -18.28 -3.83
C ASN A 267 25.86 -18.75 -4.70
N VAL A 268 27.01 -18.08 -4.61
CA VAL A 268 28.29 -18.62 -5.07
C VAL A 268 29.30 -18.52 -3.94
N ASN A 269 29.55 -19.68 -3.34
CA ASN A 269 30.71 -19.94 -2.52
C ASN A 269 31.96 -19.85 -3.40
N ALA A 270 32.77 -18.80 -3.24
CA ALA A 270 34.13 -18.78 -3.77
C ALA A 270 35.01 -17.85 -2.91
N SER A 271 35.81 -18.48 -2.05
CA SER A 271 37.03 -17.93 -1.48
C SER A 271 37.93 -17.41 -2.60
N ASN A 272 38.46 -16.18 -2.46
CA ASN A 272 39.88 -15.91 -2.67
C ASN A 272 40.26 -14.47 -2.29
N ASN A 273 41.33 -14.39 -1.50
CA ASN A 273 42.10 -13.20 -1.17
C ASN A 273 42.61 -12.48 -2.43
N ASN A 274 42.45 -11.16 -2.47
CA ASN A 274 43.56 -10.23 -2.69
C ASN A 274 43.07 -8.78 -2.67
N SER A 275 43.52 -8.04 -1.67
CA SER A 275 43.41 -6.58 -1.58
C SER A 275 44.80 -5.99 -1.79
N PRO A 276 45.00 -5.04 -2.71
CA PRO A 276 46.18 -4.18 -2.68
C PRO A 276 45.85 -2.83 -2.05
N SER A 277 46.55 -2.52 -0.96
CA SER A 277 46.62 -1.20 -0.33
C SER A 277 47.15 -0.10 -1.27
N PRO A 278 46.82 1.18 -1.03
CA PRO A 278 47.67 2.30 -1.42
C PRO A 278 48.67 2.68 -0.29
N PRO A 279 49.83 3.29 -0.63
CA PRO A 279 50.96 3.45 0.28
C PRO A 279 50.89 4.71 1.16
N ALA A 280 51.62 4.65 2.28
CA ALA A 280 51.86 5.74 3.22
C ALA A 280 53.23 6.40 3.01
N ALA A 281 53.34 7.71 3.30
CA ALA A 281 54.50 8.48 3.83
C ALA A 281 54.22 9.99 3.69
N ALA A 282 54.66 10.96 4.50
CA ALA A 282 55.29 11.05 5.83
C ALA A 282 55.21 12.56 6.24
N SER A 283 54.74 12.89 7.46
CA SER A 283 55.49 13.45 8.61
C SER A 283 56.03 14.90 8.54
N SER A 284 55.54 15.77 9.44
CA SER A 284 56.39 16.67 10.25
C SER A 284 55.69 17.12 11.56
N SER A 285 56.46 17.05 12.66
CA SER A 285 56.34 17.52 14.06
C SER A 285 55.48 18.78 14.33
N ALA A 286 54.92 19.04 15.53
CA ALA A 286 55.53 18.96 16.86
C ALA A 286 54.50 18.91 18.01
N ALA A 287 54.97 18.50 19.19
CA ALA A 287 54.24 18.24 20.42
C ALA A 287 53.89 19.49 21.25
N ALA A 288 52.81 19.41 22.02
CA ALA A 288 52.76 19.90 23.40
C ALA A 288 51.67 19.16 24.21
N VAL A 289 52.10 18.67 25.36
CA VAL A 289 51.40 17.85 26.36
C VAL A 289 50.69 18.76 27.37
N VAL A 290 49.42 18.51 27.72
CA VAL A 290 48.89 18.62 29.10
C VAL A 290 47.66 17.71 29.26
N THR A 291 47.68 16.86 30.29
CA THR A 291 46.53 16.17 30.91
C THR A 291 46.61 16.39 32.43
N PRO A 292 45.63 15.97 33.25
CA PRO A 292 44.23 16.39 33.31
C PRO A 292 43.89 16.92 34.73
N ALA A 293 42.69 17.50 34.93
CA ALA A 293 42.19 17.73 36.29
C ALA A 293 40.71 17.35 36.40
N ALA A 294 40.42 16.63 37.49
CA ALA A 294 39.20 15.91 37.78
C ALA A 294 38.09 16.77 38.41
N VAL A 295 36.91 16.15 38.42
CA VAL A 295 35.59 16.44 39.02
C VAL A 295 35.67 17.00 40.47
N PRO A 296 34.64 17.72 40.95
CA PRO A 296 33.65 17.03 41.79
C PRO A 296 32.18 17.44 41.58
N THR A 297 31.32 16.47 41.84
CA THR A 297 29.87 16.52 42.12
C THR A 297 29.55 17.41 43.32
N PRO A 298 28.27 17.82 43.45
CA PRO A 298 27.60 17.57 44.73
C PRO A 298 26.16 17.02 44.60
N ALA A 299 25.86 16.02 45.41
CA ALA A 299 24.54 15.72 45.98
C ALA A 299 24.34 16.61 47.22
N ALA A 300 23.20 16.88 47.87
CA ALA A 300 21.80 16.48 47.86
C ALA A 300 21.04 17.56 48.69
N ALA A 301 19.71 17.63 48.64
CA ALA A 301 18.87 17.61 49.86
C ALA A 301 17.38 17.87 49.57
N PHE A 302 16.59 17.16 50.36
CA PHE A 302 15.15 17.16 50.54
C PHE A 302 14.54 18.51 50.95
N SER A 303 13.26 18.72 50.60
CA SER A 303 12.26 19.22 51.56
C SER A 303 10.83 19.03 51.01
N SER A 304 9.99 18.36 51.81
CA SER A 304 8.53 18.37 51.69
C SER A 304 7.96 19.68 52.22
N PRO A 305 6.67 19.94 51.95
CA PRO A 305 5.78 20.29 53.05
C PRO A 305 4.54 19.41 53.10
N ASN A 306 4.22 19.06 54.33
CA ASN A 306 3.00 18.42 54.80
C ASN A 306 1.96 19.53 55.05
N THR A 307 0.73 19.43 54.55
CA THR A 307 -0.43 20.00 55.25
C THR A 307 -1.70 19.20 54.98
N THR A 308 -2.35 18.92 56.09
CA THR A 308 -3.52 18.12 56.40
C THR A 308 -4.86 18.70 55.93
N VAL A 309 -5.85 17.84 55.66
CA VAL A 309 -7.19 17.75 56.33
C VAL A 309 -8.34 17.34 55.39
N ALA A 310 -9.15 16.39 55.89
CA ALA A 310 -10.58 16.08 55.68
C ALA A 310 -11.08 15.33 54.43
N SER A 311 -11.31 14.03 54.67
CA SER A 311 -12.63 13.39 54.81
C SER A 311 -13.77 13.75 53.84
N GLY A 312 -14.16 12.75 53.04
CA GLY A 312 -15.57 12.43 52.79
C GLY A 312 -16.21 13.04 51.54
N LYS A 313 -16.41 12.20 50.50
CA LYS A 313 -17.75 11.81 50.00
C LYS A 313 -17.62 10.91 48.76
N THR A 314 -18.14 9.70 48.94
CA THR A 314 -18.48 8.71 47.92
C THR A 314 -19.29 9.28 46.77
N CYS A 315 -18.86 9.02 45.54
CA CYS A 315 -19.63 9.31 44.33
C CYS A 315 -20.75 8.26 44.17
N LYS A 316 -22.01 8.69 44.27
CA LYS A 316 -23.21 7.85 44.04
C LYS A 316 -23.32 7.50 42.55
N ARG A 317 -23.24 6.20 42.20
CA ARG A 317 -23.74 5.68 40.92
C ARG A 317 -25.27 5.86 40.87
N ARG A 318 -25.76 6.66 39.92
CA ARG A 318 -27.18 6.69 39.52
C ARG A 318 -27.53 5.32 38.91
N ARG A 319 -28.50 4.62 39.50
CA ARG A 319 -29.20 3.50 38.85
C ARG A 319 -30.19 4.10 37.84
N SER A 320 -29.91 3.95 36.55
CA SER A 320 -30.91 4.09 35.49
C SER A 320 -31.69 2.79 35.40
N ASN A 321 -32.99 2.85 35.70
CA ASN A 321 -33.95 1.76 35.43
C ASN A 321 -34.10 1.60 33.91
N VAL A 322 -33.64 0.48 33.37
CA VAL A 322 -33.94 0.05 32.00
C VAL A 322 -35.12 -0.93 32.07
N PRO A 323 -36.25 -0.69 31.38
CA PRO A 323 -37.34 -1.65 31.28
C PRO A 323 -36.90 -2.92 30.53
N ARG A 324 -37.22 -4.08 31.12
CA ARG A 324 -36.94 -5.40 30.55
C ARG A 324 -37.86 -5.66 29.36
N VAL A 325 -37.29 -5.78 28.15
CA VAL A 325 -37.99 -6.26 26.95
C VAL A 325 -38.13 -7.78 27.04
N PRO A 326 -39.32 -8.39 26.77
CA PRO A 326 -39.49 -9.83 26.77
C PRO A 326 -38.78 -10.49 25.57
N GLN A 327 -38.05 -11.59 25.81
CA GLN A 327 -37.50 -12.43 24.75
C GLN A 327 -38.60 -13.35 24.15
N PRO A 328 -38.59 -13.61 22.84
CA PRO A 328 -39.51 -14.57 22.21
C PRO A 328 -39.08 -16.02 22.48
N GLU A 329 -40.07 -16.87 22.81
CA GLU A 329 -39.94 -18.31 23.03
C GLU A 329 -39.44 -19.06 21.78
N LEU A 330 -38.39 -19.84 21.96
CA LEU A 330 -37.92 -20.85 21.00
C LEU A 330 -38.75 -22.13 21.18
N ASN A 331 -39.72 -22.33 20.30
CA ASN A 331 -40.52 -23.55 20.24
C ASN A 331 -39.67 -24.74 19.74
N ARG A 332 -39.46 -25.71 20.64
CA ARG A 332 -38.91 -27.04 20.33
C ARG A 332 -39.94 -27.87 19.58
N HIS A 333 -39.72 -28.14 18.30
CA HIS A 333 -40.34 -29.30 17.63
C HIS A 333 -39.41 -30.51 17.66
N ARG A 334 -39.85 -31.54 18.37
CA ARG A 334 -39.23 -32.86 18.49
C ARG A 334 -40.22 -33.89 17.93
N LYS A 335 -39.89 -34.52 16.79
CA LYS A 335 -40.35 -35.83 16.24
C LYS A 335 -40.07 -35.83 14.73
N ALA A 336 -39.66 -36.90 14.04
CA ALA A 336 -39.43 -38.28 14.41
C ALA A 336 -38.50 -38.92 13.37
N ARG A 337 -37.70 -39.90 13.81
CA ARG A 337 -37.02 -40.88 12.96
C ARG A 337 -38.07 -41.74 12.22
N ARG A 338 -37.90 -41.96 10.91
CA ARG A 338 -38.24 -43.25 10.28
C ARG A 338 -37.31 -43.55 9.12
N ARG A 339 -36.76 -44.76 9.17
CA ARG A 339 -35.95 -45.46 8.18
C ARG A 339 -36.75 -45.63 6.88
N LEU A 340 -36.07 -45.59 5.74
CA LEU A 340 -36.35 -46.48 4.62
C LEU A 340 -35.02 -46.80 3.91
N SER A 341 -34.78 -48.09 3.82
CA SER A 341 -33.69 -48.76 3.13
C SER A 341 -34.30 -49.38 1.87
N GLY A 342 -33.57 -49.31 0.74
CA GLY A 342 -33.61 -50.35 -0.28
C GLY A 342 -34.22 -50.01 -1.64
N ARG A 343 -33.40 -50.25 -2.68
CA ARG A 343 -33.70 -50.69 -4.06
C ARG A 343 -34.52 -49.70 -4.91
N LEU A 344 -34.15 -49.33 -6.13
CA LEU A 344 -33.31 -49.87 -7.21
C LEU A 344 -32.49 -48.73 -7.82
#